data_AF-A0A9N9DRM1-F1
#
_entry.id   AF-A0A9N9DRM1-F1
#
_cell.length_a   1.000
_cell.length_b   1.000
_cell.length_c   1.000
_cell.angle_alpha   90.00
_cell.angle_beta   90.00
_cell.angle_gamma   90.00
#
_symmetry.space_group_name_H-M   'P 1'
#
loop_
_entity.id
_entity.type
_entity.pdbx_description
1 polymer ?
#
loop_
_entity_poly.entity_id
_entity_poly.type
_entity_poly.pdbx_seq_one_letter_code
_entity_poly.pdbx_strand_id
1 'polypeptide(L)'
;MASVVDPKSIGTPLKKKKRTNAASKKSSSNSKKEKKVDNSNLTSKWLNRKQFENMGVEYKKGVFTNDEKERIKQALLDYQRLHNLDSSKLQTLIYGRHSLEHKNFWPYIATHVGTRPIRTLAIHIQREFHPFNYTGSWSSEEDEKLKGLVEIYYHDWTAIGHQMNRTGQQCRDRWRDY
;
A
#
# COMPACT_ATOMS: atom_id res chain seq x y z
N MET A 1 15.04 30.05 -51.69
CA MET A 1 15.27 29.26 -52.92
C MET A 1 15.29 27.79 -52.54
N ALA A 2 14.50 26.99 -53.25
CA ALA A 2 14.30 25.56 -53.02
C ALA A 2 15.39 24.70 -53.68
N SER A 3 15.68 23.54 -53.09
CA SER A 3 16.10 22.26 -53.71
C SER A 3 16.13 21.23 -52.57
N VAL A 4 15.19 20.29 -52.38
CA VAL A 4 14.64 19.19 -53.21
C VAL A 4 15.60 17.99 -53.32
N VAL A 5 15.02 16.82 -52.98
CA VAL A 5 15.37 15.38 -53.15
C VAL A 5 16.32 14.62 -52.18
N ASP A 6 15.72 13.90 -51.21
CA ASP A 6 15.35 12.46 -51.21
C ASP A 6 16.37 11.28 -51.43
N PRO A 7 16.02 10.05 -50.95
CA PRO A 7 16.92 9.08 -50.30
C PRO A 7 17.12 7.74 -51.06
N LYS A 8 18.00 6.87 -50.54
CA LYS A 8 18.13 5.40 -50.79
C LYS A 8 19.28 4.86 -49.91
N SER A 9 19.44 3.59 -49.50
CA SER A 9 18.65 2.35 -49.43
C SER A 9 19.67 1.21 -49.18
N ILE A 10 19.27 0.13 -48.44
CA ILE A 10 19.82 -1.26 -48.50
C ILE A 10 21.29 -1.45 -48.08
N GLY A 11 21.76 -2.46 -47.34
CA GLY A 11 21.22 -3.71 -46.82
C GLY A 11 22.39 -4.73 -46.65
N THR A 12 22.11 -5.85 -45.94
CA THR A 12 22.86 -7.14 -45.84
C THR A 12 24.14 -7.24 -44.97
N PRO A 13 24.58 -8.45 -44.53
CA PRO A 13 23.99 -9.80 -44.67
C PRO A 13 23.91 -10.66 -43.37
N LEU A 14 22.99 -11.63 -43.43
CA LEU A 14 22.94 -12.87 -42.63
C LEU A 14 24.23 -13.71 -42.73
N LYS A 15 24.66 -14.33 -41.62
CA LYS A 15 25.45 -15.58 -41.63
C LYS A 15 24.66 -16.72 -40.96
N LYS A 16 24.41 -17.78 -41.72
CA LYS A 16 23.86 -19.08 -41.27
C LYS A 16 24.96 -20.13 -41.17
N LYS A 17 24.69 -21.11 -40.29
CA LYS A 17 25.17 -22.51 -40.18
C LYS A 17 26.44 -22.78 -39.34
N LYS A 18 26.25 -23.59 -38.29
CA LYS A 18 26.51 -25.05 -38.35
C LYS A 18 25.74 -25.80 -37.25
N ARG A 19 25.01 -26.85 -37.65
CA ARG A 19 24.45 -27.89 -36.79
C ARG A 19 25.60 -28.82 -36.40
N THR A 20 25.72 -29.16 -35.12
CA THR A 20 26.37 -30.40 -34.67
C THR A 20 25.50 -31.01 -33.56
N ASN A 21 25.18 -32.29 -33.72
CA ASN A 21 24.45 -33.12 -32.76
C ASN A 21 25.41 -33.56 -31.65
N ALA A 22 25.00 -33.45 -30.39
CA ALA A 22 25.67 -34.13 -29.28
C ALA A 22 24.67 -34.52 -28.17
N ALA A 23 24.51 -35.83 -28.02
CA ALA A 23 24.19 -36.61 -26.82
C ALA A 23 23.14 -36.07 -25.81
N SER A 24 21.96 -36.70 -25.84
CA SER A 24 20.97 -36.73 -24.75
C SER A 24 21.59 -37.30 -23.47
N LYS A 25 21.85 -36.43 -22.48
CA LYS A 25 21.89 -36.80 -21.07
C LYS A 25 20.53 -36.46 -20.46
N LYS A 26 19.76 -37.48 -20.07
CA LYS A 26 18.55 -37.34 -19.24
C LYS A 26 18.97 -36.75 -17.89
N SER A 27 18.83 -35.45 -17.72
CA SER A 27 18.80 -34.80 -16.42
C SER A 27 17.34 -34.75 -15.96
N SER A 28 17.02 -35.56 -14.97
CA SER A 28 15.74 -35.58 -14.27
C SER A 28 15.53 -34.24 -13.57
N SER A 29 14.91 -33.28 -14.25
CA SER A 29 14.49 -32.02 -13.64
C SER A 29 13.26 -32.28 -12.79
N ASN A 30 13.48 -32.51 -11.50
CA ASN A 30 12.46 -32.56 -10.48
C ASN A 30 11.86 -31.16 -10.33
N SER A 31 10.84 -30.86 -11.14
CA SER A 31 10.08 -29.61 -11.10
C SER A 31 9.35 -29.52 -9.76
N LYS A 32 9.98 -28.85 -8.78
CA LYS A 32 9.30 -28.40 -7.58
C LYS A 32 8.19 -27.45 -8.01
N LYS A 33 6.94 -27.91 -7.97
CA LYS A 33 5.74 -27.08 -8.05
C LYS A 33 5.84 -26.02 -6.95
N GLU A 34 6.12 -24.78 -7.32
CA GLU A 34 5.86 -23.64 -6.47
C GLU A 34 4.37 -23.65 -6.14
N LYS A 35 4.04 -23.88 -4.86
CA LYS A 35 2.67 -23.72 -4.38
C LYS A 35 2.33 -22.25 -4.52
N LYS A 36 1.52 -21.91 -5.52
CA LYS A 36 0.88 -20.59 -5.64
C LYS A 36 0.02 -20.40 -4.39
N VAL A 37 0.52 -19.64 -3.42
CA VAL A 37 -0.22 -19.30 -2.20
C VAL A 37 -1.51 -18.62 -2.65
N ASP A 38 -2.64 -19.21 -2.31
CA ASP A 38 -3.94 -18.66 -2.67
C ASP A 38 -4.20 -17.39 -1.85
N ASN A 39 -3.71 -16.27 -2.39
CA ASN A 39 -3.83 -14.94 -1.78
C ASN A 39 -5.28 -14.42 -1.80
N SER A 40 -6.25 -15.17 -2.35
CA SER A 40 -7.66 -14.73 -2.44
C SER A 40 -8.23 -14.35 -1.07
N ASN A 41 -7.86 -15.05 0.01
CA ASN A 41 -8.34 -14.73 1.35
C ASN A 41 -7.78 -13.42 1.91
N LEU A 42 -6.56 -13.01 1.52
CA LEU A 42 -5.98 -11.74 1.95
C LEU A 42 -6.69 -10.54 1.31
N THR A 43 -7.09 -10.70 0.05
CA THR A 43 -7.58 -9.62 -0.80
C THR A 43 -9.10 -9.52 -0.87
N SER A 44 -9.84 -10.52 -0.39
CA SER A 44 -11.32 -10.54 -0.45
C SER A 44 -12.02 -10.45 0.90
N LYS A 45 -11.37 -10.81 2.02
CA LYS A 45 -12.02 -10.91 3.33
C LYS A 45 -11.44 -9.98 4.38
N TRP A 46 -12.34 -9.37 5.17
CA TRP A 46 -12.00 -8.57 6.36
C TRP A 46 -11.77 -9.45 7.59
N LEU A 47 -10.70 -10.25 7.58
CA LEU A 47 -10.38 -11.14 8.69
C LEU A 47 -9.40 -10.50 9.69
N ASN A 48 -9.47 -10.97 10.93
CA ASN A 48 -8.51 -10.65 11.99
C ASN A 48 -7.36 -11.67 12.03
N ARG A 49 -6.33 -11.37 12.83
CA ARG A 49 -5.14 -12.21 12.97
C ARG A 49 -5.47 -13.66 13.37
N LYS A 50 -6.31 -13.86 14.39
CA LYS A 50 -6.68 -15.20 14.88
C LYS A 50 -7.38 -16.02 13.80
N GLN A 51 -8.23 -15.40 12.99
CA GLN A 51 -8.91 -16.05 11.87
C GLN A 51 -7.92 -16.51 10.79
N PHE A 52 -6.92 -15.69 10.45
CA PHE A 52 -5.86 -16.12 9.51
C PHE A 52 -4.98 -17.23 10.07
N GLU A 53 -4.65 -17.18 11.37
CA GLU A 53 -3.89 -18.23 12.06
C GLU A 53 -4.65 -19.56 12.02
N ASN A 54 -5.96 -19.55 12.30
CA ASN A 54 -6.81 -20.74 12.22
C ASN A 54 -6.92 -21.31 10.80
N MET A 55 -6.76 -20.47 9.77
CA MET A 55 -6.78 -20.88 8.36
C MET A 55 -5.39 -21.30 7.84
N GLY A 56 -4.33 -21.17 8.64
CA GLY A 56 -2.96 -21.44 8.21
C GLY A 56 -2.47 -20.55 7.07
N VAL A 57 -3.05 -19.35 6.92
CA VAL A 57 -2.68 -18.41 5.86
C VAL A 57 -1.53 -17.53 6.34
N GLU A 58 -0.39 -17.62 5.66
CA GLU A 58 0.75 -16.74 5.91
C GLU A 58 0.69 -15.45 5.08
N TYR A 59 1.15 -14.35 5.67
CA TYR A 59 1.18 -13.04 5.05
C TYR A 59 2.27 -12.15 5.66
N LYS A 60 2.67 -11.08 4.95
CA LYS A 60 3.73 -10.17 5.44
C LYS A 60 3.29 -9.41 6.69
N LYS A 61 4.16 -9.39 7.70
CA LYS A 61 3.99 -8.69 8.99
C LYS A 61 5.07 -7.62 9.15
N GLY A 62 4.85 -6.67 10.05
CA GLY A 62 5.81 -5.58 10.34
C GLY A 62 5.62 -4.34 9.46
N VAL A 63 6.67 -3.54 9.33
CA VAL A 63 6.67 -2.24 8.62
C VAL A 63 6.33 -2.42 7.15
N PHE A 64 5.56 -1.49 6.59
CA PHE A 64 5.30 -1.42 5.15
C PHE A 64 6.54 -0.94 4.41
N THR A 65 7.01 -1.75 3.46
CA THR A 65 8.14 -1.43 2.57
C THR A 65 7.80 -0.28 1.63
N ASN A 66 8.81 0.41 1.10
CA ASN A 66 8.61 1.50 0.14
C ASN A 66 7.84 1.03 -1.10
N ASP A 67 8.13 -0.17 -1.60
CA ASP A 67 7.39 -0.75 -2.72
C ASP A 67 5.91 -1.01 -2.38
N GLU A 68 5.59 -1.44 -1.16
CA GLU A 68 4.19 -1.59 -0.73
C GLU A 68 3.49 -0.24 -0.67
N LYS A 69 4.16 0.79 -0.14
CA LYS A 69 3.63 2.16 -0.08
C LYS A 69 3.39 2.72 -1.49
N GLU A 70 4.29 2.46 -2.43
CA GLU A 70 4.12 2.90 -3.81
C GLU A 70 2.95 2.19 -4.49
N ARG A 71 2.83 0.86 -4.33
CA ARG A 71 1.67 0.12 -4.84
C ARG A 71 0.35 0.61 -4.25
N ILE A 72 0.33 0.98 -2.97
CA ILE A 72 -0.85 1.58 -2.34
C ILE A 72 -1.22 2.90 -3.02
N LYS A 73 -0.25 3.81 -3.18
CA LYS A 73 -0.48 5.11 -3.82
C LYS A 73 -1.00 4.95 -5.23
N GLN A 74 -0.35 4.11 -6.05
CA GLN A 74 -0.77 3.84 -7.42
C GLN A 74 -2.19 3.24 -7.46
N ALA A 75 -2.49 2.27 -6.59
CA ALA A 75 -3.82 1.67 -6.54
C ALA A 75 -4.92 2.68 -6.15
N LEU A 76 -4.63 3.63 -5.25
CA LEU A 76 -5.57 4.70 -4.90
C LEU A 76 -5.82 5.63 -6.10
N LEU A 77 -4.76 6.05 -6.80
CA LEU A 77 -4.86 6.91 -7.98
C LEU A 77 -5.61 6.23 -9.13
N ASP A 78 -5.31 4.96 -9.39
CA ASP A 78 -5.99 4.19 -10.42
C ASP A 78 -7.47 3.99 -10.08
N TYR A 79 -7.80 3.70 -8.82
CA TYR A 79 -9.19 3.59 -8.38
C TYR A 79 -9.95 4.91 -8.54
N GLN A 80 -9.32 6.05 -8.20
CA GLN A 80 -9.91 7.36 -8.46
C GLN A 80 -10.22 7.58 -9.93
N ARG A 81 -9.26 7.25 -10.82
CA ARG A 81 -9.41 7.39 -12.27
C ARG A 81 -10.52 6.50 -12.82
N LEU A 82 -10.56 5.24 -12.41
CA LEU A 82 -11.54 4.26 -12.89
C LEU A 82 -12.98 4.57 -12.45
N HIS A 83 -13.14 5.14 -11.25
CA HIS A 83 -14.44 5.42 -10.66
C HIS A 83 -14.82 6.92 -10.68
N ASN A 84 -14.04 7.76 -11.37
CA ASN A 84 -14.23 9.22 -11.44
C ASN A 84 -14.43 9.87 -10.06
N LEU A 85 -13.57 9.51 -9.10
CA LEU A 85 -13.66 10.00 -7.73
C LEU A 85 -12.78 11.22 -7.53
N ASP A 86 -13.38 12.28 -6.98
CA ASP A 86 -12.64 13.41 -6.43
C ASP A 86 -11.98 13.06 -5.08
N SER A 87 -11.13 13.97 -4.59
CA SER A 87 -10.42 13.79 -3.31
C SER A 87 -11.37 13.65 -2.13
N SER A 88 -12.53 14.32 -2.13
CA SER A 88 -13.51 14.27 -1.03
C SER A 88 -14.16 12.90 -0.96
N LYS A 89 -14.63 12.38 -2.09
CA LYS A 89 -15.20 11.03 -2.19
C LYS A 89 -14.19 9.95 -1.84
N LEU A 90 -12.93 10.11 -2.27
CA LEU A 90 -11.86 9.18 -1.86
C LEU A 90 -11.67 9.19 -0.34
N GLN A 91 -11.66 10.37 0.29
CA GLN A 91 -11.56 10.49 1.75
C GLN A 91 -12.75 9.80 2.43
N THR A 92 -13.98 10.02 1.94
CA THR A 92 -15.16 9.29 2.43
C THR A 92 -14.96 7.78 2.32
N LEU A 93 -14.39 7.28 1.22
CA LEU A 93 -14.10 5.85 1.05
C LEU A 93 -12.97 5.31 1.95
N ILE A 94 -12.00 6.15 2.32
CA ILE A 94 -10.91 5.76 3.22
C ILE A 94 -11.41 5.68 4.66
N TYR A 95 -12.24 6.63 5.10
CA TYR A 95 -12.69 6.74 6.50
C TYR A 95 -14.08 6.21 6.77
N GLY A 96 -14.85 5.87 5.74
CA GLY A 96 -16.21 5.37 5.85
C GLY A 96 -16.31 4.13 6.72
N ARG A 97 -17.38 4.07 7.51
CA ARG A 97 -17.68 2.95 8.40
C ARG A 97 -18.57 1.89 7.75
N HIS A 98 -19.20 2.21 6.62
CA HIS A 98 -20.22 1.38 5.99
C HIS A 98 -19.61 0.46 4.93
N SER A 99 -19.79 -0.85 5.13
CA SER A 99 -19.21 -1.88 4.27
C SER A 99 -19.72 -1.87 2.83
N LEU A 100 -20.90 -1.29 2.57
CA LEU A 100 -21.51 -1.24 1.23
C LEU A 100 -20.74 -0.30 0.29
N GLU A 101 -20.32 0.85 0.80
CA GLU A 101 -19.59 1.86 0.01
C GLU A 101 -18.21 1.35 -0.40
N HIS A 102 -17.61 0.49 0.41
CA HIS A 102 -16.24 0.01 0.19
C HIS A 102 -16.17 -1.43 -0.33
N LYS A 103 -17.31 -2.00 -0.73
CA LYS A 103 -17.44 -3.42 -1.15
C LYS A 103 -16.39 -3.81 -2.19
N ASN A 104 -16.07 -2.90 -3.11
CA ASN A 104 -15.07 -3.12 -4.17
C ASN A 104 -13.78 -2.33 -3.94
N PHE A 105 -13.81 -1.28 -3.12
CA PHE A 105 -12.66 -0.41 -2.88
C PHE A 105 -11.51 -1.16 -2.21
N TRP A 106 -11.72 -1.67 -1.00
CA TRP A 106 -10.63 -2.33 -0.27
C TRP A 106 -10.11 -3.60 -0.95
N PRO A 107 -10.96 -4.47 -1.54
CA PRO A 107 -10.46 -5.60 -2.31
C PRO A 107 -9.61 -5.20 -3.52
N TYR A 108 -9.97 -4.11 -4.21
CA TYR A 108 -9.17 -3.60 -5.32
C TYR A 108 -7.77 -3.18 -4.86
N ILE A 109 -7.67 -2.37 -3.81
CA ILE A 109 -6.38 -1.93 -3.26
C ILE A 109 -5.57 -3.14 -2.76
N ALA A 110 -6.21 -4.07 -2.05
CA ALA A 110 -5.54 -5.27 -1.53
C ALA A 110 -5.01 -6.17 -2.64
N THR A 111 -5.72 -6.27 -3.77
CA THR A 111 -5.29 -7.05 -4.94
C THR A 111 -4.03 -6.45 -5.57
N HIS A 112 -3.95 -5.12 -5.68
CA HIS A 112 -2.76 -4.45 -6.21
C HIS A 112 -1.55 -4.56 -5.28
N VAL A 113 -1.77 -4.58 -3.96
CA VAL A 113 -0.68 -4.71 -2.98
C VAL A 113 -0.24 -6.18 -2.79
N GLY A 114 -1.19 -7.11 -2.83
CA GLY A 114 -1.02 -8.57 -2.95
C GLY A 114 -0.37 -9.30 -1.76
N THR A 115 0.07 -8.58 -0.73
CA THR A 115 1.00 -9.12 0.28
C THR A 115 0.44 -9.10 1.71
N ARG A 116 -0.63 -8.34 1.96
CA ARG A 116 -1.19 -8.13 3.29
C ARG A 116 -2.71 -8.19 3.28
N PRO A 117 -3.34 -8.59 4.41
CA PRO A 117 -4.78 -8.57 4.56
C PRO A 117 -5.40 -7.19 4.41
N ILE A 118 -6.63 -7.13 3.90
CA ILE A 118 -7.43 -5.90 3.80
C ILE A 118 -7.43 -5.12 5.12
N ARG A 119 -7.69 -5.78 6.25
CA ARG A 119 -7.81 -5.10 7.55
C ARG A 119 -6.53 -4.33 7.91
N THR A 120 -5.37 -4.96 7.74
CA THR A 120 -4.08 -4.33 8.03
C THR A 120 -3.78 -3.20 7.06
N LEU A 121 -4.14 -3.39 5.78
CA LEU A 121 -3.98 -2.40 4.74
C LEU A 121 -4.83 -1.15 4.99
N ALA A 122 -6.11 -1.34 5.31
CA ALA A 122 -7.04 -0.27 5.63
C ALA A 122 -6.57 0.55 6.83
N ILE A 123 -6.13 -0.10 7.91
CA ILE A 123 -5.57 0.60 9.09
C ILE A 123 -4.32 1.39 8.71
N HIS A 124 -3.43 0.83 7.90
CA HIS A 124 -2.23 1.55 7.47
C HIS A 124 -2.59 2.77 6.64
N ILE A 125 -3.48 2.63 5.65
CA ILE A 125 -3.91 3.73 4.77
C ILE A 125 -4.64 4.81 5.58
N GLN A 126 -5.58 4.44 6.44
CA GLN A 126 -6.30 5.40 7.28
C GLN A 126 -5.36 6.20 8.20
N ARG A 127 -4.28 5.59 8.69
CA ARG A 127 -3.28 6.29 9.50
C ARG A 127 -2.39 7.20 8.64
N GLU A 128 -1.89 6.68 7.53
CA GLU A 128 -0.95 7.39 6.65
C GLU A 128 -1.59 8.65 6.06
N PHE A 129 -2.84 8.56 5.62
CA PHE A 129 -3.58 9.64 4.98
C PHE A 129 -4.42 10.48 5.96
N HIS A 130 -4.25 10.28 7.28
CA HIS A 130 -5.02 11.02 8.28
C HIS A 130 -4.65 12.51 8.22
N PRO A 131 -5.61 13.45 8.22
CA PRO A 131 -5.33 14.89 8.12
C PRO A 131 -4.33 15.39 9.17
N PHE A 132 -4.38 14.83 10.37
CA PHE A 132 -3.49 15.14 11.49
C PHE A 132 -2.28 14.20 11.64
N ASN A 133 -1.93 13.40 10.63
CA ASN A 133 -0.74 12.53 10.66
C ASN A 133 0.56 13.33 10.42
N TYR A 134 0.83 14.31 11.28
CA TYR A 134 2.04 15.12 11.20
C TYR A 134 3.24 14.35 11.75
N THR A 135 4.26 14.10 10.91
CA THR A 135 5.44 13.29 11.29
C THR A 135 6.64 14.12 11.77
N GLY A 136 6.48 15.42 12.01
CA GLY A 136 7.56 16.26 12.50
C GLY A 136 7.88 16.04 13.98
N SER A 137 9.10 16.42 14.37
CA SER A 137 9.55 16.45 15.76
C SER A 137 8.62 17.29 16.63
N TRP A 138 8.57 16.98 17.92
CA TRP A 138 7.86 17.80 18.91
C TRP A 138 8.70 19.02 19.26
N SER A 139 8.13 20.21 19.15
CA SER A 139 8.76 21.43 19.65
C SER A 139 8.47 21.65 21.14
N SER A 140 9.29 22.47 21.79
CA SER A 140 9.06 22.84 23.21
C SER A 140 7.70 23.52 23.41
N GLU A 141 7.24 24.29 22.43
CA GLU A 141 5.93 24.96 22.48
C GLU A 141 4.78 23.95 22.34
N GLU A 142 4.92 22.94 21.47
CA GLU A 142 3.94 21.86 21.38
C GLU A 142 3.88 21.03 22.67
N ASP A 143 5.03 20.85 23.30
CA ASP A 143 5.21 20.15 24.55
C ASP A 143 4.50 20.87 25.72
N GLU A 144 4.68 22.19 25.83
CA GLU A 144 3.95 23.03 26.79
C GLU A 144 2.44 23.04 26.51
N LYS A 145 2.05 23.15 25.23
CA LYS A 145 0.65 23.10 24.83
C LYS A 145 0.00 21.76 25.19
N LEU A 146 0.71 20.65 24.97
CA LEU A 146 0.22 19.31 25.32
C LEU A 146 -0.04 19.20 26.83
N LYS A 147 0.89 19.67 27.68
CA LYS A 147 0.72 19.70 29.14
C LYS A 147 -0.55 20.45 29.55
N GLY A 148 -0.72 21.68 29.06
CA GLY A 148 -1.91 22.48 29.38
C GLY A 148 -3.21 21.84 28.90
N LEU A 149 -3.21 21.19 27.72
CA LEU A 149 -4.38 20.49 27.22
C LEU A 149 -4.72 19.23 28.03
N VAL A 150 -3.72 18.52 28.54
CA VAL A 150 -3.95 17.37 29.44
C VAL A 150 -4.56 17.82 30.77
N GLU A 151 -4.22 19.00 31.28
CA GLU A 151 -4.86 19.56 32.49
C GLU A 151 -6.35 19.88 32.26
N ILE A 152 -6.71 20.31 31.05
CA ILE A 152 -8.09 20.70 30.70
C ILE A 152 -8.95 19.49 30.33
N TYR A 153 -8.42 18.62 29.46
CA TYR A 153 -9.16 17.52 28.84
C TYR A 153 -8.82 16.14 29.42
N TYR A 154 -7.94 16.09 30.43
CA TYR A 154 -7.43 14.85 31.03
C TYR A 154 -6.82 13.93 29.96
N HIS A 155 -7.36 12.71 29.84
CA HIS A 155 -6.89 11.71 28.88
C HIS A 155 -7.80 11.59 27.66
N ASP A 156 -8.60 12.63 27.33
CA ASP A 156 -9.30 12.69 26.05
C ASP A 156 -8.33 13.05 24.91
N TRP A 157 -7.56 12.04 24.50
CA TRP A 157 -6.57 12.17 23.43
C TRP A 157 -7.18 12.58 22.08
N THR A 158 -8.47 12.31 21.86
CA THR A 158 -9.15 12.71 20.62
C THR A 158 -9.33 14.23 20.62
N ALA A 159 -9.88 14.79 21.70
CA ALA A 159 -10.02 16.23 21.86
C ALA A 159 -8.66 16.96 21.85
N ILE A 160 -7.68 16.43 22.59
CA ILE A 160 -6.32 16.98 22.63
C ILE A 160 -5.68 16.96 21.24
N GLY A 161 -5.78 15.84 20.51
CA GLY A 161 -5.23 15.72 19.16
C GLY A 161 -5.80 16.76 18.20
N HIS A 162 -7.11 17.00 18.26
CA HIS A 162 -7.76 18.06 17.47
C HIS A 162 -7.18 19.45 17.77
N GLN A 163 -6.95 19.78 19.05
CA GLN A 163 -6.35 21.06 19.44
C GLN A 163 -4.86 21.17 19.05
N MET A 164 -4.17 20.04 19.00
CA MET A 164 -2.75 19.95 18.64
C MET A 164 -2.50 19.86 17.14
N ASN A 165 -3.54 19.69 16.31
CA ASN A 165 -3.39 19.30 14.89
C ASN A 165 -2.50 18.05 14.71
N ARG A 166 -2.51 17.15 15.70
CA ARG A 166 -1.80 15.87 15.70
C ARG A 166 -2.79 14.74 15.98
N THR A 167 -2.47 13.51 15.61
CA THR A 167 -3.35 12.40 15.99
C THR A 167 -3.36 12.23 17.52
N GLY A 168 -4.50 11.85 18.09
CA GLY A 168 -4.58 11.57 19.53
C GLY A 168 -3.62 10.49 19.98
N GLN A 169 -3.33 9.52 19.11
CA GLN A 169 -2.30 8.51 19.37
C GLN A 169 -0.92 9.15 19.58
N GLN A 170 -0.51 10.09 18.73
CA GLN A 170 0.77 10.78 18.88
C GLN A 170 0.83 11.59 20.17
N CYS A 171 -0.26 12.26 20.55
CA CYS A 171 -0.33 13.03 21.79
C CYS A 171 -0.17 12.11 23.02
N ARG A 172 -0.88 10.98 23.04
CA ARG A 172 -0.77 9.98 24.10
C ARG A 172 0.62 9.36 24.17
N ASP A 173 1.19 8.98 23.03
CA ASP A 173 2.52 8.37 22.97
C ASP A 173 3.57 9.37 23.45
N ARG A 174 3.48 10.65 23.03
CA ARG A 174 4.33 11.72 23.55
C ARG A 174 4.19 11.89 25.05
N TRP A 175 2.95 11.93 25.58
CA TRP A 175 2.67 12.07 27.01
C TRP A 175 3.30 10.96 27.86
N ARG A 176 3.27 9.72 27.38
CA ARG A 176 3.86 8.57 28.08
C ARG A 176 5.40 8.63 28.15
N ASP A 177 6.01 9.28 27.17
CA ASP A 177 7.47 9.37 27.06
C ASP A 177 8.05 10.60 27.80
N TYR A 178 7.19 11.38 28.49
CA TYR A 178 7.57 12.37 29.50
C TYR A 178 7.83 11.72 30.86
#